data_AF-A0A368NFY4-F1
#
_entry.id   AF-A0A368NFY4-F1
#
_cell.length_a   1.000
_cell.length_b   1.000
_cell.length_c   1.000
_cell.angle_alpha   90.00
_cell.angle_beta   90.00
_cell.angle_gamma   90.00
#
_symmetry.space_group_name_H-M   'P 1'
#
loop_
_entity.id
_entity.type
_entity.pdbx_description
1 polymer ?
#
loop_
_entity_poly.entity_id
_entity_poly.type
_entity_poly.pdbx_seq_one_letter_code
_entity_poly.pdbx_strand_id
1 'polypeptide(L)'
;MEFSGADRIDGEAVAATLRSDPSALSRREAASVLGVFLGDAVYSEPFCEWLPTWYELAVVPLARVLERRLRRTAREVAAATGVTATAPRFPRPRDVLVDGGSPLAGVSGFRERFVLAAAVTHAEWFRHAATADGVDVPAGFLDRATRETVGYYAGSRPSLSPRVRRFQALCFSDETWVRDVDAAYGLDSWLFGLWARLLGAERRRLEST
;
A
#
# COMPACT_ATOMS: atom_id res chain seq x y z
N MET A 1 7.03 13.93 -0.93
CA MET A 1 6.15 15.08 -1.20
C MET A 1 6.01 15.84 0.10
N GLU A 2 5.88 17.16 0.05
CA GLU A 2 5.73 17.98 1.27
C GLU A 2 4.25 18.07 1.64
N PHE A 3 3.79 17.11 2.44
CA PHE A 3 2.51 17.20 3.14
C PHE A 3 2.78 17.61 4.59
N SER A 4 1.97 18.53 5.11
CA SER A 4 2.04 18.92 6.52
C SER A 4 1.80 17.69 7.39
N GLY A 5 2.57 17.56 8.47
CA GLY A 5 2.44 16.47 9.43
C GLY A 5 3.10 15.14 9.05
N ALA A 6 3.77 15.06 7.90
CA ALA A 6 4.52 13.86 7.50
C ALA A 6 5.69 13.51 8.43
N ASP A 7 6.19 14.48 9.19
CA ASP A 7 7.29 14.39 10.16
C ASP A 7 6.80 14.24 11.61
N ARG A 8 5.48 14.13 11.83
CA ARG A 8 4.90 14.01 13.17
C ARG A 8 5.20 12.69 13.87
N ILE A 9 5.55 11.65 13.11
CA ILE A 9 5.88 10.30 13.60
C ILE A 9 7.31 9.98 13.20
N ASP A 10 8.15 9.70 14.20
CA ASP A 10 9.47 9.12 13.99
C ASP A 10 9.35 7.60 13.97
N GLY A 11 9.37 7.01 12.78
CA GLY A 11 9.20 5.57 12.60
C GLY A 11 10.26 4.72 13.29
N GLU A 12 11.50 5.19 13.39
CA GLU A 12 12.59 4.43 14.04
C GLU A 12 12.41 4.43 15.55
N ALA A 13 12.10 5.59 16.12
CA ALA A 13 11.81 5.72 17.55
C ALA A 13 10.56 4.91 17.92
N VAL A 14 9.49 4.97 17.13
CA VAL A 14 8.27 4.19 17.34
C VAL A 14 8.54 2.69 17.27
N ALA A 15 9.33 2.23 16.28
CA ALA A 15 9.69 0.83 16.16
C ALA A 15 10.57 0.37 17.35
N ALA A 16 11.45 1.22 17.86
CA ALA A 16 12.23 0.93 19.06
C ALA A 16 11.33 0.77 20.30
N THR A 17 10.42 1.73 20.52
CA THR A 17 9.46 1.70 21.64
C THR A 17 8.54 0.48 21.53
N LEU A 18 8.00 0.18 20.34
CA LEU A 18 7.16 -0.99 20.10
C LEU A 18 7.86 -2.31 20.45
N ARG A 19 9.18 -2.41 20.21
CA ARG A 19 9.96 -3.60 20.56
C ARG A 19 10.21 -3.74 22.06
N SER A 20 10.38 -2.63 22.78
CA SER A 20 10.69 -2.65 24.21
C SER A 20 9.45 -2.69 25.10
N ASP A 21 8.50 -1.78 24.86
CA ASP A 21 7.28 -1.62 25.65
C ASP A 21 6.18 -0.94 24.79
N PRO A 22 5.26 -1.71 24.21
CA PRO A 22 4.15 -1.17 23.43
C PRO A 22 3.24 -0.19 24.22
N SER A 23 3.19 -0.29 25.55
CA SER A 23 2.34 0.60 26.38
C SER A 23 2.92 2.01 26.54
N ALA A 24 4.21 2.17 26.25
CA ALA A 24 4.90 3.46 26.27
C ALA A 24 4.64 4.31 25.01
N LEU A 25 3.99 3.74 23.99
CA LEU A 25 3.58 4.48 22.80
C LEU A 25 2.56 5.56 23.18
N SER A 26 2.77 6.78 22.69
CA SER A 26 1.73 7.80 22.74
C SER A 26 0.51 7.35 21.95
N ARG A 27 -0.65 7.94 22.26
CA ARG A 27 -1.91 7.63 21.57
C ARG A 27 -1.80 7.73 20.04
N ARG A 28 -1.00 8.70 19.55
CA ARG A 28 -0.83 8.98 18.12
C ARG A 28 0.10 7.97 17.46
N GLU A 29 1.20 7.60 18.11
CA GLU A 29 2.09 6.54 17.63
C GLU A 29 1.38 5.18 17.63
N ALA A 30 0.60 4.89 18.67
CA ALA A 30 -0.24 3.70 18.72
C ALA A 30 -1.26 3.67 17.58
N ALA A 31 -1.93 4.80 17.28
CA ALA A 31 -2.85 4.90 16.16
C ALA A 31 -2.16 4.65 14.80
N SER A 32 -0.95 5.21 14.61
CA SER A 32 -0.10 4.97 13.43
C SER A 32 0.25 3.49 13.29
N VAL A 33 0.81 2.86 14.34
CA VAL A 33 1.18 1.44 14.36
C VAL A 33 -0.02 0.54 14.07
N LEU A 34 -1.15 0.78 14.72
CA LEU A 34 -2.38 0.03 14.47
C LEU A 34 -2.87 0.22 13.03
N GLY A 35 -2.80 1.46 12.52
CA GLY A 35 -3.14 1.80 11.15
C GLY A 35 -2.32 0.97 10.15
N VAL A 36 -1.00 0.96 10.28
CA VAL A 36 -0.09 0.19 9.42
C VAL A 36 -0.39 -1.30 9.49
N PHE A 37 -0.43 -1.90 10.68
CA PHE A 37 -0.68 -3.34 10.81
C PHE A 37 -2.04 -3.77 10.27
N LEU A 38 -3.10 -2.98 10.49
CA LEU A 38 -4.42 -3.31 9.96
C LEU A 38 -4.51 -3.06 8.44
N GLY A 39 -3.80 -2.06 7.93
CA GLY A 39 -3.66 -1.80 6.49
C GLY A 39 -3.00 -2.97 5.78
N ASP A 40 -1.83 -3.37 6.24
CA ASP A 40 -1.05 -4.48 5.66
C ASP A 40 -1.79 -5.81 5.80
N ALA A 41 -2.49 -6.03 6.92
CA ALA A 41 -3.25 -7.25 7.16
C ALA A 41 -4.33 -7.51 6.10
N VAL A 42 -4.96 -6.46 5.55
CA VAL A 42 -6.07 -6.59 4.61
C VAL A 42 -5.69 -6.24 3.16
N TYR A 43 -4.42 -5.93 2.90
CA TYR A 43 -3.92 -5.50 1.58
C TYR A 43 -3.90 -6.63 0.54
N SER A 44 -3.35 -7.79 0.94
CA SER A 44 -2.87 -8.80 -0.02
C SER A 44 -3.98 -9.45 -0.85
N GLU A 45 -5.12 -9.78 -0.24
CA GLU A 45 -6.23 -10.42 -0.94
C GLU A 45 -6.85 -9.47 -2.00
N PRO A 46 -7.26 -8.24 -1.65
CA PRO A 46 -7.71 -7.26 -2.64
C PRO A 46 -6.71 -7.01 -3.76
N PHE A 47 -5.41 -6.95 -3.45
CA PHE A 47 -4.36 -6.84 -4.46
C PHE A 47 -4.35 -8.04 -5.43
N CYS A 48 -4.43 -9.26 -4.90
CA CYS A 48 -4.41 -10.47 -5.70
C CYS A 48 -5.60 -10.60 -6.66
N GLU A 49 -6.77 -10.05 -6.32
CA GLU A 49 -7.96 -10.06 -7.20
C GLU A 49 -7.73 -9.32 -8.53
N TRP A 50 -6.77 -8.39 -8.58
CA TRP A 50 -6.38 -7.71 -9.83
C TRP A 50 -5.47 -8.56 -10.73
N LEU A 51 -4.92 -9.65 -10.20
CA LEU A 51 -3.92 -10.47 -10.87
C LEU A 51 -4.55 -11.71 -11.55
N PRO A 52 -3.79 -12.42 -12.40
CA PRO A 52 -4.25 -13.70 -12.91
C PRO A 52 -4.55 -14.69 -11.78
N THR A 53 -5.61 -15.50 -11.95
CA THR A 53 -6.11 -16.42 -10.92
C THR A 53 -5.04 -17.39 -10.40
N TRP A 54 -4.09 -17.84 -11.24
CA TRP A 54 -3.01 -18.71 -10.80
C TRP A 54 -2.14 -18.06 -9.72
N TYR A 55 -1.93 -16.75 -9.82
CA TYR A 55 -1.13 -15.99 -8.87
C TYR A 55 -1.90 -15.80 -7.57
N GLU A 56 -3.17 -15.42 -7.67
CA GLU A 56 -4.07 -15.29 -6.52
C GLU A 56 -4.10 -16.58 -5.70
N LEU A 57 -4.28 -17.74 -6.36
CA LEU A 57 -4.30 -19.04 -5.69
C LEU A 57 -2.95 -19.38 -5.02
N ALA A 58 -1.83 -18.94 -5.60
CA ALA A 58 -0.51 -19.19 -5.04
C ALA A 58 -0.21 -18.30 -3.81
N VAL A 59 -0.67 -17.05 -3.81
CA VAL A 59 -0.28 -16.03 -2.80
C VAL A 59 -1.29 -15.89 -1.67
N VAL A 60 -2.59 -16.02 -1.94
CA VAL A 60 -3.65 -15.82 -0.92
C VAL A 60 -3.46 -16.69 0.33
N PRO A 61 -3.11 -17.99 0.25
CA PRO A 61 -2.91 -18.80 1.45
C PRO A 61 -1.82 -18.25 2.38
N LEU A 62 -0.70 -17.79 1.81
CA LEU A 62 0.40 -17.15 2.55
C LEU A 62 -0.03 -15.80 3.11
N ALA A 63 -0.75 -15.01 2.32
CA ALA A 63 -1.33 -13.74 2.75
C ALA A 63 -2.27 -13.91 3.95
N ARG A 64 -3.07 -14.98 4.03
CA ARG A 64 -3.93 -15.27 5.18
C ARG A 64 -3.15 -15.59 6.46
N VAL A 65 -1.94 -16.13 6.35
CA VAL A 65 -1.07 -16.35 7.51
C VAL A 65 -0.52 -15.01 7.99
N LEU A 66 -0.05 -14.17 7.07
CA LEU A 66 0.44 -12.83 7.38
C LEU A 66 -0.67 -11.96 8.00
N GLU A 67 -1.87 -11.95 7.40
CA GLU A 67 -3.06 -11.27 7.92
C GLU A 67 -3.33 -11.64 9.38
N ARG A 68 -3.34 -12.95 9.68
CA ARG A 68 -3.60 -13.45 11.04
C ARG A 68 -2.53 -12.98 12.03
N ARG A 69 -1.26 -12.95 11.63
CA ARG A 69 -0.16 -12.46 12.46
C ARG A 69 -0.28 -10.95 12.71
N LEU A 70 -0.46 -10.16 11.67
CA LEU A 70 -0.59 -8.70 11.76
C LEU A 70 -1.81 -8.30 12.61
N ARG A 71 -2.97 -8.94 12.40
CA ARG A 71 -4.16 -8.72 13.25
C ARG A 71 -3.94 -9.13 14.71
N ARG A 72 -3.09 -10.13 14.97
CA ARG A 72 -2.74 -10.50 16.35
C ARG A 72 -1.88 -9.41 16.99
N THR A 73 -0.81 -8.98 16.33
CA THR A 73 0.06 -7.91 16.82
C THR A 73 -0.71 -6.60 17.01
N ALA A 74 -1.59 -6.25 16.07
CA ALA A 74 -2.47 -5.09 16.22
C ALA A 74 -3.37 -5.19 17.46
N ARG A 75 -3.92 -6.37 17.76
CA ARG A 75 -4.71 -6.56 18.99
C ARG A 75 -3.87 -6.42 20.26
N GLU A 76 -2.63 -6.90 20.25
CA GLU A 76 -1.70 -6.76 21.39
C GLU A 76 -1.37 -5.29 21.65
N VAL A 77 -1.08 -4.51 20.59
CA VAL A 77 -0.86 -3.05 20.71
C VAL A 77 -2.12 -2.32 21.18
N ALA A 78 -3.29 -2.66 20.63
CA ALA A 78 -4.56 -2.06 21.03
C ALA A 78 -4.88 -2.33 22.50
N ALA A 79 -4.62 -3.55 22.99
CA ALA A 79 -4.80 -3.90 24.39
C ALA A 79 -3.83 -3.16 25.32
N ALA A 80 -2.57 -2.98 24.90
CA ALA A 80 -1.56 -2.29 25.69
C ALA A 80 -1.78 -0.76 25.78
N THR A 81 -2.37 -0.16 24.74
CA THR A 81 -2.48 1.31 24.61
C THR A 81 -3.91 1.84 24.80
N GLY A 82 -4.92 0.96 24.76
CA GLY A 82 -6.34 1.34 24.77
C GLY A 82 -6.81 2.04 23.49
N VAL A 83 -5.98 2.08 22.44
CA VAL A 83 -6.32 2.70 21.15
C VAL A 83 -6.96 1.68 20.23
N THR A 84 -7.99 2.11 19.49
CA THR A 84 -8.65 1.32 18.46
C THR A 84 -8.49 1.98 17.10
N ALA A 85 -8.31 1.18 16.06
CA ALA A 85 -8.28 1.63 14.67
C ALA A 85 -9.10 0.69 13.79
N THR A 86 -9.54 1.18 12.63
CA THR A 86 -10.24 0.38 11.62
C THR A 86 -9.30 0.02 10.48
N ALA A 87 -9.53 -1.12 9.84
CA ALA A 87 -8.81 -1.49 8.63
C ALA A 87 -9.37 -0.74 7.40
N PRO A 88 -8.56 -0.45 6.37
CA PRO A 88 -9.03 0.16 5.14
C PRO A 88 -9.87 -0.82 4.31
N ARG A 89 -10.59 -0.27 3.33
CA ARG A 89 -11.27 -1.06 2.30
C ARG A 89 -10.58 -0.82 0.97
N PHE A 90 -9.78 -1.79 0.55
CA PHE A 90 -9.09 -1.70 -0.73
C PHE A 90 -10.06 -1.85 -1.90
N PRO A 91 -9.88 -1.08 -2.98
CA PRO A 91 -10.63 -1.25 -4.22
C PRO A 91 -10.34 -2.59 -4.86
N ARG A 92 -11.40 -3.26 -5.32
CA ARG A 92 -11.33 -4.51 -6.10
C ARG A 92 -11.64 -4.21 -7.56
N PRO A 93 -11.21 -5.05 -8.53
CA PRO A 93 -11.46 -4.81 -9.94
C PRO A 93 -12.94 -4.66 -10.32
N ARG A 94 -13.82 -5.35 -9.58
CA ARG A 94 -15.27 -5.32 -9.76
C ARG A 94 -15.94 -4.04 -9.23
N ASP A 95 -15.27 -3.35 -8.31
CA ASP A 95 -15.79 -2.15 -7.65
C ASP A 95 -15.31 -0.87 -8.34
N VAL A 96 -14.51 -1.01 -9.41
CA VAL A 96 -13.89 0.10 -10.15
C VAL A 96 -14.35 0.04 -11.60
N LEU A 97 -14.76 1.18 -12.14
CA LEU A 97 -15.14 1.32 -13.55
C LEU A 97 -14.30 2.41 -14.22
N VAL A 98 -13.95 2.17 -15.48
CA VAL A 98 -13.27 3.11 -16.37
C VAL A 98 -14.10 3.21 -17.63
N ASP A 99 -14.62 4.40 -17.91
CA ASP A 99 -15.53 4.66 -19.04
C ASP A 99 -16.71 3.66 -19.11
N GLY A 100 -17.21 3.26 -17.94
CA GLY A 100 -18.31 2.29 -17.79
C GLY A 100 -17.91 0.81 -17.92
N GLY A 101 -16.64 0.51 -18.21
CA GLY A 101 -16.11 -0.85 -18.35
C GLY A 101 -15.17 -1.27 -17.22
N SER A 102 -14.79 -2.54 -17.21
CA SER A 102 -13.78 -3.05 -16.26
C SER A 102 -12.40 -2.46 -16.58
N PRO A 103 -11.63 -2.01 -15.57
CA PRO A 103 -10.25 -1.54 -15.77
C PRO A 103 -9.31 -2.63 -16.31
N LEU A 104 -9.72 -3.90 -16.25
CA LEU A 104 -8.93 -5.03 -16.75
C LEU A 104 -9.18 -5.34 -18.24
N ALA A 105 -10.16 -4.70 -18.89
CA ALA A 105 -10.52 -5.00 -20.27
C ALA A 105 -9.36 -4.79 -21.26
N GLY A 106 -8.52 -3.78 -21.02
CA GLY A 106 -7.32 -3.48 -21.82
C GLY A 106 -6.01 -4.08 -21.27
N VAL A 107 -6.07 -4.85 -20.18
CA VAL A 107 -4.89 -5.24 -19.38
C VAL A 107 -4.82 -6.75 -19.21
N SER A 108 -4.05 -7.43 -20.05
CA SER A 108 -3.98 -8.90 -20.11
C SER A 108 -2.69 -9.50 -19.52
N GLY A 109 -1.56 -8.79 -19.59
CA GLY A 109 -0.28 -9.29 -19.10
C GLY A 109 -0.12 -9.20 -17.59
N PHE A 110 0.71 -10.10 -17.03
CA PHE A 110 0.97 -10.13 -15.58
C PHE A 110 1.58 -8.82 -15.09
N ARG A 111 2.55 -8.26 -15.82
CA ARG A 111 3.24 -7.03 -15.44
C ARG A 111 2.27 -5.85 -15.40
N GLU A 112 1.46 -5.71 -16.44
CA GLU A 112 0.54 -4.60 -16.59
C GLU A 112 -0.54 -4.67 -15.50
N ARG A 113 -1.06 -5.88 -15.21
CA ARG A 113 -1.98 -6.12 -14.09
C ARG A 113 -1.34 -5.84 -12.74
N PHE A 114 -0.11 -6.29 -12.52
CA PHE A 114 0.65 -6.04 -11.28
C PHE A 114 0.82 -4.55 -11.03
N VAL A 115 1.25 -3.80 -12.04
CA VAL A 115 1.47 -2.36 -11.91
C VAL A 115 0.16 -1.62 -11.69
N LEU A 116 -0.91 -1.98 -12.41
CA LEU A 116 -2.25 -1.42 -12.18
C LEU A 116 -2.74 -1.70 -10.75
N ALA A 117 -2.62 -2.95 -10.30
CA ALA A 117 -3.00 -3.36 -8.95
C ALA A 117 -2.25 -2.57 -7.89
N ALA A 118 -0.92 -2.48 -8.01
CA ALA A 118 -0.06 -1.75 -7.09
C ALA A 118 -0.41 -0.26 -7.07
N ALA A 119 -0.55 0.39 -8.23
CA ALA A 119 -0.85 1.81 -8.30
C ALA A 119 -2.17 2.18 -7.61
N VAL A 120 -3.20 1.34 -7.78
CA VAL A 120 -4.53 1.57 -7.23
C VAL A 120 -4.57 1.24 -5.73
N THR A 121 -3.98 0.12 -5.32
CA THR A 121 -3.97 -0.29 -3.90
C THR A 121 -3.03 0.56 -3.05
N HIS A 122 -1.89 1.01 -3.58
CA HIS A 122 -0.96 1.89 -2.83
C HIS A 122 -1.58 3.27 -2.58
N ALA A 123 -2.41 3.78 -3.51
CA ALA A 123 -3.13 5.02 -3.29
C ALA A 123 -4.13 4.92 -2.12
N GLU A 124 -4.84 3.79 -2.01
CA GLU A 124 -5.74 3.53 -0.89
C GLU A 124 -4.98 3.28 0.41
N TRP A 125 -3.88 2.52 0.35
CA TRP A 125 -3.01 2.28 1.50
C TRP A 125 -2.48 3.61 2.04
N PHE A 126 -2.00 4.50 1.17
CA PHE A 126 -1.53 5.82 1.55
C PHE A 126 -2.65 6.67 2.17
N ARG A 127 -3.88 6.64 1.65
CA ARG A 127 -5.02 7.34 2.26
C ARG A 127 -5.21 6.90 3.72
N HIS A 128 -5.15 5.59 3.95
CA HIS A 128 -5.31 4.99 5.26
C HIS A 128 -4.15 5.36 6.20
N ALA A 129 -2.90 5.17 5.76
CA ALA A 129 -1.70 5.51 6.52
C ALA A 129 -1.63 7.00 6.85
N ALA A 130 -1.88 7.88 5.88
CA ALA A 130 -1.92 9.32 6.09
C ALA A 130 -2.94 9.72 7.17
N THR A 131 -4.10 9.05 7.21
CA THR A 131 -5.11 9.30 8.25
C THR A 131 -4.62 8.84 9.62
N ALA A 132 -4.01 7.66 9.71
CA ALA A 132 -3.49 7.09 10.95
C ALA A 132 -2.30 7.90 11.51
N ASP A 133 -1.44 8.40 10.64
CA ASP A 133 -0.25 9.18 10.98
C ASP A 133 -0.57 10.66 11.22
N GLY A 134 -1.78 11.10 10.86
CA GLY A 134 -2.19 12.49 10.95
C GLY A 134 -1.47 13.37 9.93
N VAL A 135 -1.27 12.88 8.71
CA VAL A 135 -0.73 13.64 7.58
C VAL A 135 -1.83 14.44 6.92
N ASP A 136 -1.63 15.74 6.78
CA ASP A 136 -2.59 16.68 6.22
C ASP A 136 -2.52 16.66 4.68
N VAL A 137 -3.29 15.75 4.07
CA VAL A 137 -3.39 15.64 2.61
C VAL A 137 -4.42 16.65 2.08
N PRO A 138 -4.11 17.45 1.04
CA PRO A 138 -5.05 18.43 0.50
C PRO A 138 -6.38 17.82 0.07
N ALA A 139 -7.48 18.51 0.39
CA ALA A 139 -8.83 18.05 0.08
C ALA A 139 -8.99 17.72 -1.41
N GLY A 140 -9.58 16.55 -1.69
CA GLY A 140 -9.80 16.04 -3.05
C GLY A 140 -8.55 15.59 -3.81
N PHE A 141 -7.34 15.72 -3.24
CA PHE A 141 -6.11 15.27 -3.90
C PHE A 141 -6.13 13.77 -4.18
N LEU A 142 -6.44 12.95 -3.16
CA LEU A 142 -6.43 11.49 -3.29
C LEU A 142 -7.52 11.01 -4.23
N ASP A 143 -8.70 11.62 -4.21
CA ASP A 143 -9.78 11.23 -5.12
C ASP A 143 -9.41 11.54 -6.58
N ARG A 144 -8.75 12.68 -6.83
CA ARG A 144 -8.17 12.97 -8.14
C ARG A 144 -7.08 11.97 -8.48
N ALA A 145 -6.15 11.71 -7.56
CA ALA A 145 -5.04 10.78 -7.78
C ALA A 145 -5.54 9.39 -8.16
N THR A 146 -6.53 8.85 -7.44
CA THR A 146 -7.17 7.56 -7.77
C THR A 146 -7.78 7.58 -9.16
N ARG A 147 -8.59 8.59 -9.50
CA ARG A 147 -9.22 8.68 -10.84
C ARG A 147 -8.18 8.74 -11.97
N GLU A 148 -7.16 9.58 -11.83
CA GLU A 148 -6.11 9.69 -12.84
C GLU A 148 -5.29 8.40 -12.96
N THR A 149 -4.97 7.77 -11.82
CA THR A 149 -4.19 6.53 -11.75
C THR A 149 -4.92 5.40 -12.44
N VAL A 150 -6.18 5.16 -12.10
CA VAL A 150 -6.98 4.10 -12.72
C VAL A 150 -7.09 4.33 -14.22
N GLY A 151 -7.43 5.55 -14.67
CA GLY A 151 -7.55 5.83 -16.11
C GLY A 151 -6.22 5.69 -16.86
N TYR A 152 -5.11 6.09 -16.25
CA TYR A 152 -3.79 5.96 -16.87
C TYR A 152 -3.36 4.50 -17.03
N TYR A 153 -3.45 3.70 -15.97
CA TYR A 153 -3.02 2.31 -16.01
C TYR A 153 -4.01 1.38 -16.72
N ALA A 154 -5.30 1.74 -16.79
CA ALA A 154 -6.28 1.05 -17.62
C ALA A 154 -6.19 1.45 -19.11
N GLY A 155 -5.39 2.46 -19.46
CA GLY A 155 -5.16 2.90 -20.83
C GLY A 155 -6.19 3.89 -21.39
N SER A 156 -7.16 4.35 -20.61
CA SER A 156 -8.12 5.37 -21.06
C SER A 156 -7.58 6.80 -21.01
N ARG A 157 -6.46 7.00 -20.31
CA ARG A 157 -5.80 8.30 -20.18
C ARG A 157 -4.34 8.24 -20.62
N PRO A 158 -3.86 9.18 -21.44
CA PRO A 158 -2.49 9.13 -21.98
C PRO A 158 -1.40 9.52 -20.95
N SER A 159 -1.73 10.32 -19.94
CA SER A 159 -0.72 10.83 -18.99
C SER A 159 -1.30 11.20 -17.62
N LEU A 160 -0.48 11.09 -16.57
CA LEU A 160 -0.80 11.60 -15.23
C LEU A 160 -0.46 13.09 -15.12
N SER A 161 -1.25 13.84 -14.35
CA SER A 161 -0.83 15.20 -13.96
C SER A 161 0.50 15.16 -13.19
N PRO A 162 1.38 16.18 -13.30
CA PRO A 162 2.73 16.12 -12.70
C PRO A 162 2.73 15.79 -11.21
N ARG A 163 1.75 16.31 -10.46
CA ARG A 163 1.64 16.05 -9.02
C ARG A 163 1.21 14.60 -8.72
N VAL A 164 0.28 14.05 -9.49
CA VAL A 164 -0.16 12.64 -9.33
C VAL A 164 0.95 11.69 -9.79
N ARG A 165 1.69 12.04 -10.86
CA ARG A 165 2.88 11.29 -11.30
C ARG A 165 3.93 11.20 -10.20
N ARG A 166 4.27 12.33 -9.58
CA ARG A 166 5.21 12.36 -8.44
C ARG A 166 4.69 11.55 -7.25
N PHE A 167 3.39 11.61 -6.97
CA PHE A 167 2.78 10.78 -5.93
C PHE A 167 2.91 9.29 -6.22
N GLN A 168 2.55 8.86 -7.43
CA GLN A 168 2.68 7.47 -7.83
C GLN A 168 4.14 7.00 -7.79
N ALA A 169 5.09 7.80 -8.25
CA ALA A 169 6.52 7.47 -8.14
C ALA A 169 6.96 7.20 -6.69
N LEU A 170 6.45 8.00 -5.74
CA LEU A 170 6.68 7.75 -4.31
C LEU A 170 5.95 6.49 -3.81
N CYS A 171 4.72 6.24 -4.24
CA CYS A 171 4.04 4.98 -3.93
C CYS A 171 4.80 3.75 -4.46
N PHE A 172 5.50 3.87 -5.58
CA PHE A 172 6.34 2.81 -6.14
C PHE A 172 7.72 2.70 -5.47
N SER A 173 8.10 3.60 -4.55
CA SER A 173 9.31 3.42 -3.73
C SER A 173 9.17 2.29 -2.71
N ASP A 174 7.98 1.69 -2.61
CA ASP A 174 7.72 0.46 -1.88
C ASP A 174 8.61 -0.73 -2.34
N GLU A 175 9.25 -0.61 -3.52
CA GLU A 175 10.35 -1.50 -3.91
C GLU A 175 11.45 -1.65 -2.85
N THR A 176 11.70 -0.61 -2.05
CA THR A 176 12.70 -0.62 -0.98
C THR A 176 12.17 -1.42 0.20
N TRP A 177 10.92 -1.19 0.61
CA TRP A 177 10.29 -1.96 1.69
C TRP A 177 10.25 -3.46 1.37
N VAL A 178 9.90 -3.84 0.14
CA VAL A 178 9.90 -5.26 -0.28
C VAL A 178 11.30 -5.88 -0.14
N ARG A 179 12.37 -5.15 -0.52
CA ARG A 179 13.75 -5.63 -0.37
C ARG A 179 14.16 -5.74 1.10
N ASP A 180 13.76 -4.77 1.91
CA ASP A 180 14.10 -4.75 3.34
C ASP A 180 13.43 -5.91 4.08
N VAL A 181 12.18 -6.26 3.73
CA VAL A 181 11.50 -7.44 4.26
C VAL A 181 12.20 -8.73 3.83
N ASP A 182 12.54 -8.86 2.55
CA ASP A 182 13.27 -10.04 2.03
C ASP A 182 14.58 -10.26 2.79
N ALA A 183 15.35 -9.18 2.97
CA ALA A 183 16.62 -9.18 3.67
C ALA A 183 16.47 -9.44 5.17
N ALA A 184 15.53 -8.77 5.84
CA ALA A 184 15.32 -8.89 7.29
C ALA A 184 14.94 -10.31 7.72
N TYR A 185 14.21 -11.03 6.86
CA TYR A 185 13.81 -12.42 7.13
C TYR A 185 14.71 -13.47 6.43
N GLY A 186 15.74 -13.03 5.69
CA GLY A 186 16.66 -13.91 4.98
C GLY A 186 15.98 -14.88 4.03
N LEU A 187 14.91 -14.42 3.34
CA LEU A 187 14.05 -15.31 2.55
C LEU A 187 14.67 -15.71 1.21
N ASP A 188 15.57 -14.88 0.67
CA ASP A 188 16.13 -15.01 -0.69
C ASP A 188 15.01 -15.28 -1.72
N SER A 189 13.93 -14.51 -1.61
CA SER A 189 12.68 -14.80 -2.28
C SER A 189 12.71 -14.28 -3.71
N TRP A 190 12.72 -15.20 -4.67
CA TRP A 190 12.55 -14.86 -6.09
C TRP A 190 11.28 -14.01 -6.33
N LEU A 191 10.20 -14.27 -5.57
CA LEU A 191 8.94 -13.54 -5.69
C LEU A 191 9.08 -12.08 -5.24
N PHE A 192 9.75 -11.83 -4.10
CA PHE A 192 10.02 -10.46 -3.63
C PHE A 192 11.00 -9.74 -4.56
N GLY A 193 12.00 -10.45 -5.08
CA GLY A 193 12.89 -9.94 -6.12
C GLY A 193 12.12 -9.51 -7.38
N LEU A 194 11.13 -10.30 -7.81
CA LEU A 194 10.24 -9.95 -8.92
C LEU A 194 9.42 -8.69 -8.60
N TRP A 195 8.78 -8.61 -7.44
CA TRP A 195 7.97 -7.46 -7.04
C TRP A 195 8.81 -6.18 -6.99
N ALA A 196 9.93 -6.20 -6.29
CA ALA A 196 10.84 -5.05 -6.20
C ALA A 196 11.32 -4.59 -7.58
N ARG A 197 11.59 -5.53 -8.50
CA ARG A 197 11.96 -5.20 -9.87
C ARG A 197 10.82 -4.50 -10.63
N LEU A 198 9.58 -4.98 -10.51
CA LEU A 198 8.42 -4.40 -11.18
C LEU A 198 8.09 -3.00 -10.63
N LEU A 199 8.04 -2.86 -9.30
CA LEU A 199 7.81 -1.58 -8.62
C LEU A 199 8.89 -0.57 -8.98
N GLY A 200 10.16 -0.97 -8.91
CA GLY A 200 11.28 -0.08 -9.26
C GLY A 200 11.34 0.32 -10.71
N ALA A 201 11.05 -0.60 -11.63
CA ALA A 201 10.96 -0.27 -13.05
C ALA A 201 9.87 0.76 -13.33
N GLU A 202 8.74 0.65 -12.63
CA GLU A 202 7.65 1.61 -12.76
C GLU A 202 8.00 2.97 -12.15
N ARG A 203 8.60 3.00 -10.96
CA ARG A 203 9.09 4.24 -10.34
C ARG A 203 10.00 5.01 -11.28
N ARG A 204 11.03 4.34 -11.83
CA ARG A 204 11.99 4.96 -12.75
C ARG A 204 11.31 5.52 -14.01
N ARG A 205 10.30 4.81 -14.54
CA ARG A 205 9.52 5.28 -15.70
C ARG A 205 8.75 6.58 -15.38
N LEU A 206 8.15 6.66 -14.20
CA LEU A 206 7.41 7.83 -13.77
C LEU A 206 8.33 9.03 -13.46
N GLU A 207 9.54 8.79 -12.98
CA GLU A 207 10.56 9.81 -12.72
C GLU A 207 11.24 10.33 -13.99
N SER A 208 11.34 9.51 -15.04
CA SER A 208 11.97 9.88 -16.32
C SER A 208 11.04 10.61 -17.30
N THR A 209 9.78 10.83 -16.92
CA THR A 209 8.73 11.47 -17.75
C THR A 209 8.36 12.83 -17.18
#